data_AF-S9R8K6-F1
#
_entry.id   AF-S9R8K6-F1
#
_cell.length_a   1.000
_cell.length_b   1.000
_cell.length_c   1.000
_cell.angle_alpha   90.00
_cell.angle_beta   90.00
_cell.angle_gamma   90.00
#
_symmetry.space_group_name_H-M   'P 1'
#
loop_
_entity.id
_entity.type
_entity.pdbx_description
1 polymer ?
#
loop_
_entity_poly.entity_id
_entity_poly.type
_entity_poly.pdbx_seq_one_letter_code
_entity_poly.pdbx_strand_id
1 'polypeptide(L)'
;MSHSTRVNAGHKAALHNPNVSDETKQHEREYLENEGVDESSTSHGSSHKGYKATTHNPNVSEEAKQHAKDELEHNEKLHNYQH
;
A
#
# COMPACT_ATOMS: atom_id res chain seq x y z
N MET A 1 -14.72 13.38 12.01
CA MET A 1 -13.53 12.73 11.41
C MET A 1 -13.19 13.43 10.09
N SER A 2 -12.57 14.62 10.10
CA SER A 2 -12.32 15.42 8.88
C SER A 2 -10.88 15.93 8.70
N HIS A 3 -9.94 15.41 9.50
CA HIS A 3 -8.55 15.87 9.46
C HIS A 3 -7.70 15.07 8.45
N SER A 4 -7.76 13.73 8.45
CA SER A 4 -6.98 12.88 7.53
C SER A 4 -7.30 13.12 6.05
N THR A 5 -8.55 13.42 5.69
CA THR A 5 -8.92 13.59 4.27
C THR A 5 -8.18 14.75 3.59
N ARG A 6 -7.91 15.84 4.31
CA ARG A 6 -7.14 16.98 3.78
C ARG A 6 -5.65 16.69 3.72
N VAL A 7 -5.12 15.96 4.70
CA VAL A 7 -3.70 15.52 4.73
C VAL A 7 -3.42 14.56 3.57
N ASN A 8 -4.31 13.58 3.38
CA ASN A 8 -4.19 12.58 2.31
C ASN A 8 -4.34 13.22 0.91
N ALA A 9 -5.19 14.24 0.77
CA ALA A 9 -5.24 15.03 -0.46
C ALA A 9 -3.91 15.79 -0.74
N GLY A 10 -3.22 16.25 0.31
CA GLY A 10 -1.92 16.91 0.21
C GLY A 10 -0.81 15.97 -0.28
N HIS A 11 -0.70 14.79 0.35
CA HIS A 11 0.23 13.75 -0.10
C HIS A 11 -0.05 13.30 -1.53
N LYS A 12 -1.33 13.19 -1.90
CA LYS A 12 -1.72 12.83 -3.27
C LYS A 12 -1.34 13.90 -4.29
N ALA A 13 -1.40 15.18 -3.91
CA ALA A 13 -0.94 16.27 -4.77
C ALA A 13 0.59 16.25 -4.96
N ALA A 14 1.34 15.91 -3.91
CA ALA A 14 2.79 15.80 -3.97
C ALA A 14 3.27 14.61 -4.81
N LEU A 15 2.52 13.49 -4.84
CA LEU A 15 2.73 12.39 -5.80
C LEU A 15 2.68 12.84 -7.27
N HIS A 16 1.77 13.75 -7.61
CA HIS A 16 1.61 14.27 -8.98
C HIS A 16 2.48 15.48 -9.28
N ASN A 17 3.18 16.04 -8.29
CA ASN A 17 4.03 17.21 -8.50
C ASN A 17 5.35 16.78 -9.17
N PRO A 18 5.66 17.28 -10.38
CA PRO A 18 6.90 16.92 -11.08
C PRO A 18 8.16 17.44 -10.37
N ASN A 19 8.02 18.39 -9.44
CA ASN A 19 9.14 18.94 -8.66
C ASN A 19 9.47 18.13 -7.40
N VAL A 20 8.69 17.09 -7.10
CA VAL A 20 8.94 16.20 -5.96
C VAL A 20 9.79 15.02 -6.43
N SER A 21 10.80 14.67 -5.65
CA SER A 21 11.71 13.55 -5.90
C SER A 21 10.98 12.21 -5.82
N ASP A 22 11.44 11.24 -6.60
CA ASP A 22 10.79 9.92 -6.66
C ASP A 22 10.84 9.18 -5.31
N GLU A 23 11.89 9.38 -4.51
CA GLU A 23 11.99 8.86 -3.14
C GLU A 23 10.87 9.40 -2.23
N THR A 24 10.60 10.71 -2.31
CA THR A 24 9.51 11.34 -1.55
C THR A 24 8.16 10.85 -2.04
N LYS A 25 7.98 10.68 -3.36
CA LYS A 25 6.75 10.11 -3.91
C LYS A 25 6.53 8.67 -3.44
N GLN A 26 7.58 7.88 -3.35
CA GLN A 26 7.46 6.51 -2.84
C GLN A 26 7.01 6.50 -1.38
N HIS A 27 7.61 7.36 -0.54
CA HIS A 27 7.23 7.50 0.86
C HIS A 27 5.78 8.03 1.04
N GLU A 28 5.36 8.99 0.23
CA GLU A 28 3.98 9.50 0.26
C GLU A 28 2.96 8.48 -0.21
N ARG A 29 3.33 7.64 -1.19
CA ARG A 29 2.50 6.54 -1.66
C ARG A 29 2.35 5.49 -0.56
N GLU A 30 3.43 5.12 0.13
CA GLU A 30 3.37 4.24 1.30
C GLU A 30 2.53 4.85 2.43
N TYR A 31 2.63 6.16 2.67
CA TYR A 31 1.83 6.84 3.69
C TYR A 31 0.32 6.79 3.37
N LEU A 32 -0.04 7.08 2.11
CA LEU A 32 -1.43 7.00 1.63
C LEU A 32 -1.98 5.57 1.65
N GLU A 33 -1.15 4.60 1.29
CA GLU A 33 -1.48 3.18 1.32
C GLU A 33 -1.67 2.68 2.76
N ASN A 34 -0.84 3.13 3.72
CA ASN A 34 -1.02 2.85 5.15
C ASN A 34 -2.26 3.51 5.74
N GLU A 35 -2.61 4.72 5.29
CA GLU A 35 -3.86 5.40 5.67
C GLU A 35 -5.11 4.80 4.99
N GLY A 36 -4.94 3.77 4.15
CA GLY A 36 -6.02 3.13 3.40
C GLY A 36 -6.66 4.05 2.35
N VAL A 37 -5.97 5.12 1.95
CA VAL A 37 -6.42 6.06 0.93
C VAL A 37 -5.83 5.65 -0.40
N ASP A 38 -6.65 4.91 -1.15
CA ASP A 38 -6.30 4.52 -2.50
C ASP A 38 -6.25 5.74 -3.44
N GLU A 39 -5.16 5.88 -4.19
CA GLU A 39 -5.02 6.89 -5.24
C GLU A 39 -6.10 6.69 -6.32
N SER A 40 -6.44 5.43 -6.59
CA SER A 40 -7.52 5.01 -7.47
C SER A 40 -8.77 4.73 -6.64
N SER A 41 -9.64 5.73 -6.54
CA SER A 41 -11.00 5.54 -6.06
C SER A 41 -11.79 4.65 -7.04
N THR A 42 -11.54 3.33 -7.06
CA THR A 42 -12.40 2.30 -7.63
C THR A 42 -11.98 0.93 -7.07
N SER A 43 -12.93 0.28 -6.38
CA SER A 43 -12.98 -1.17 -6.10
C SER A 43 -12.09 -1.74 -4.98
N HIS A 44 -12.77 -2.17 -3.91
CA HIS A 44 -12.51 -3.39 -3.14
C HIS A 44 -11.36 -4.27 -3.66
N GLY A 45 -10.30 -4.44 -2.87
CA GLY A 45 -9.22 -5.39 -3.17
C GLY A 45 -8.06 -5.22 -2.20
N SER A 46 -8.21 -5.68 -0.96
CA SER A 46 -7.77 -7.00 -0.50
C SER A 46 -6.40 -6.91 0.17
N SER A 47 -6.31 -7.37 1.41
CA SER A 47 -5.10 -7.45 2.26
C SER A 47 -3.85 -7.98 1.53
N HIS A 48 -4.05 -8.69 0.43
CA HIS A 48 -3.05 -9.00 -0.60
C HIS A 48 -2.15 -7.83 -1.04
N LYS A 49 -2.67 -6.63 -1.25
CA LYS A 49 -1.82 -5.53 -1.73
C LYS A 49 -0.86 -5.03 -0.65
N GLY A 50 -1.35 -4.89 0.58
CA GLY A 50 -0.53 -4.48 1.73
C GLY A 50 0.58 -5.47 2.07
N TYR A 51 0.27 -6.77 2.03
CA TYR A 51 1.31 -7.78 2.22
C TYR A 51 2.34 -7.76 1.08
N LYS A 52 1.95 -7.55 -0.18
CA LYS A 52 2.91 -7.40 -1.31
C LYS A 52 3.85 -6.21 -1.09
N ALA A 53 3.33 -5.06 -0.65
CA ALA A 53 4.15 -3.90 -0.30
C ALA A 53 5.20 -4.25 0.77
N THR A 54 4.79 -4.95 1.84
CA THR A 54 5.70 -5.40 2.89
C THR A 54 6.80 -6.32 2.34
N THR A 55 6.50 -7.24 1.41
CA THR A 55 7.53 -8.13 0.84
C THR A 55 8.60 -7.42 0.01
N HIS A 56 8.32 -6.22 -0.50
CA HIS A 56 9.23 -5.47 -1.38
C HIS A 56 9.87 -4.26 -0.70
N ASN A 57 9.40 -3.87 0.48
CA ASN A 57 9.97 -2.76 1.23
C ASN A 57 11.34 -3.16 1.83
N PRO A 58 12.46 -2.53 1.43
CA PRO A 58 13.78 -2.85 1.96
C PRO A 58 13.98 -2.42 3.42
N ASN A 59 13.11 -1.53 3.94
CA ASN A 59 13.16 -1.02 5.31
C ASN A 59 12.42 -1.89 6.33
N VAL A 60 11.71 -2.94 5.90
CA VAL A 60 11.08 -3.89 6.82
C VAL A 60 11.99 -5.08 7.11
N SER A 61 11.80 -5.69 8.27
CA SER A 61 12.56 -6.87 8.68
C SER A 61 12.25 -8.07 7.79
N GLU A 62 13.23 -8.96 7.62
CA GLU A 62 13.05 -10.20 6.84
C GLU A 62 11.91 -11.08 7.41
N GLU A 63 11.69 -11.05 8.72
CA GLU A 63 10.60 -11.76 9.39
C GLU A 63 9.21 -11.18 9.01
N ALA A 64 9.09 -9.85 8.91
CA ALA A 64 7.87 -9.19 8.44
C ALA A 64 7.61 -9.46 6.95
N LYS A 65 8.66 -9.53 6.12
CA LYS A 65 8.57 -9.93 4.71
C LYS A 65 8.08 -11.37 4.59
N GLN A 66 8.59 -12.28 5.42
CA GLN A 66 8.21 -13.69 5.38
C GLN A 66 6.75 -13.88 5.79
N HIS A 67 6.33 -13.26 6.89
CA HIS A 67 4.94 -13.29 7.33
C HIS A 67 3.98 -12.73 6.26
N ALA A 68 4.38 -11.63 5.60
CA ALA A 68 3.61 -11.08 4.50
C ALA A 68 3.53 -12.03 3.30
N LYS A 69 4.61 -12.75 2.95
CA LYS A 69 4.58 -13.78 1.91
C LYS A 69 3.63 -14.93 2.25
N ASP A 70 3.63 -15.39 3.49
CA ASP A 70 2.81 -16.53 3.90
C ASP A 70 1.30 -16.19 3.85
N GLU A 71 0.94 -14.97 4.27
CA GLU A 71 -0.43 -14.45 4.17
C GLU A 71 -0.90 -14.27 2.72
N LEU A 72 0.01 -13.84 1.83
CA LEU A 72 -0.25 -13.80 0.39
C LEU A 72 -0.51 -15.19 -0.17
N GLU A 73 0.36 -16.14 0.14
CA GLU A 73 0.22 -17.49 -0.38
C GLU A 73 -1.07 -18.15 0.13
N HIS A 74 -1.39 -17.98 1.42
CA HIS A 74 -2.62 -18.50 2.01
C HIS A 74 -3.86 -17.95 1.32
N ASN A 75 -3.89 -16.64 1.10
CA ASN A 75 -5.05 -15.96 0.56
C ASN A 75 -5.16 -16.15 -0.97
N GLU A 76 -4.04 -16.32 -1.69
CA GLU A 76 -4.02 -16.71 -3.11
C GLU A 76 -4.55 -18.15 -3.27
N LYS A 77 -4.18 -19.05 -2.35
CA LYS A 77 -4.62 -20.45 -2.35
C LYS A 77 -6.11 -20.61 -2.03
N LEU A 78 -6.65 -19.79 -1.12
CA LEU A 78 -8.09 -19.73 -0.84
C LEU A 78 -8.87 -19.22 -2.06
N HIS A 79 -8.37 -18.21 -2.75
CA HIS A 79 -9.02 -17.66 -3.94
C HIS A 79 -9.04 -18.67 -5.10
N ASN A 80 -7.98 -19.49 -5.22
CA ASN A 80 -7.87 -20.52 -6.26
C ASN A 80 -8.74 -21.76 -5.99
N TYR A 81 -9.32 -21.90 -4.80
CA TYR A 81 -10.26 -22.98 -4.45
C TYR A 81 -11.73 -22.59 -4.67
N GLN A 82 -11.99 -21.36 -5.12
CA GLN A 82 -13.33 -20.80 -5.38
C GLN A 82 -13.66 -20.73 -6.89
N HIS A 83 -12.88 -21.36 -7.77
CA HIS A 83 -13.14 -21.50 -9.21
C HIS A 83 -13.22 -22.98 -9.58
#